data_AF-A0A8C1NNQ3-F1
#
_entry.id   AF-A0A8C1NNQ3-F1
#
_cell.length_a   1.000
_cell.length_b   1.000
_cell.length_c   1.000
_cell.angle_alpha   90.00
_cell.angle_beta   90.00
_cell.angle_gamma   90.00
#
_symmetry.space_group_name_H-M   'P 1'
#
loop_
_entity.id
_entity.type
_entity.pdbx_description
1 polymer ?
#
loop_
_entity_poly.entity_id
_entity_poly.type
_entity_poly.pdbx_seq_one_letter_code
_entity_poly.pdbx_strand_id
1 'polypeptide(L)'
;LAVYIMCCAPYYPYCLAGKELRAVIKALLARCSDALPEFFDHCVFTMLREQDLQAGECLHGYRMCIQALVQVKPQIVSLKLPDHLELLRSHQNRPVKCLTIMWALGQAGFYDLSQGLRVWLGIMLPVLGMKALSAYAITYLERLLTLHANLTKGFGVMGPKEFFPLLDFAYMPKNALSQSLQEQLCQLYPRLKVLAFGAKPESTLHTYFPSFLSRATPNCPDAMKKELLRSLTECLTVDGQSLSVWRQLYTKHLSQSSLLLSHLLQSWSTLPPKVRKNLQDTIQSFRVTNDELQSSTNTQHISDCSSLCHSLQQKMQGRGYPWWRVLMMSLVFVAGFIAHDVRSQGSFADSTTALYLERSGVTAVSQQAWSKVSHCGQQGVRSGNASDVRWTSCCSVT
;
A
#
# COMPACT_ATOMS: atom_id res chain seq x y z
N LEU A 1 31.52 7.70 22.20
CA LEU A 1 31.84 8.54 21.02
C LEU A 1 31.22 8.04 19.70
N ALA A 2 31.09 6.72 19.45
CA ALA A 2 30.55 6.18 18.19
C ALA A 2 29.04 6.40 17.95
N VAL A 3 28.26 6.71 18.99
CA VAL A 3 26.79 6.90 18.89
C VAL A 3 26.42 8.32 18.44
N TYR A 4 27.31 9.30 18.58
CA TYR A 4 27.01 10.72 18.27
C TYR A 4 27.42 11.17 16.85
N ILE A 5 28.06 10.31 16.06
CA ILE A 5 28.46 10.63 14.66
C ILE A 5 27.32 10.35 13.68
N MET A 6 26.30 9.61 14.13
CA MET A 6 25.08 9.42 13.39
C MET A 6 24.07 10.50 13.75
N CYS A 7 23.89 11.42 12.81
CA CYS A 7 22.65 12.15 12.61
C CYS A 7 22.32 13.36 13.52
N CYS A 8 22.80 14.57 13.16
CA CYS A 8 21.95 15.77 12.92
C CYS A 8 22.75 17.08 12.72
N ALA A 9 22.24 17.94 11.81
CA ALA A 9 22.29 19.38 12.00
C ALA A 9 21.28 19.71 13.13
N PRO A 10 21.64 20.43 14.19
CA PRO A 10 22.54 21.59 14.16
C PRO A 10 23.98 21.38 14.69
N TYR A 11 24.38 20.19 15.14
CA TYR A 11 25.65 19.99 15.87
C TYR A 11 26.82 19.47 15.03
N TYR A 12 26.77 19.64 13.70
CA TYR A 12 27.73 19.01 12.79
C TYR A 12 28.77 20.03 12.25
N PRO A 13 30.07 19.66 12.13
CA PRO A 13 31.17 20.58 11.79
C PRO A 13 30.90 21.64 10.71
N TYR A 14 30.31 21.29 9.57
CA TYR A 14 30.06 22.27 8.51
C TYR A 14 28.85 23.19 8.80
N CYS A 15 27.86 22.71 9.56
CA CYS A 15 26.74 23.53 10.02
C CYS A 15 27.17 24.56 11.08
N LEU A 16 28.24 24.27 11.81
CA LEU A 16 28.86 25.17 12.79
C LEU A 16 29.77 26.23 12.12
N ALA A 17 30.09 26.08 10.84
CA ALA A 17 30.91 27.04 10.12
C ALA A 17 30.17 28.38 9.91
N GLY A 18 30.88 29.49 10.16
CA GLY A 18 30.40 30.85 9.89
C GLY A 18 29.97 31.04 8.43
N LYS A 19 29.11 32.03 8.17
CA LYS A 19 28.61 32.32 6.82
C LYS A 19 29.75 32.61 5.84
N GLU A 20 30.79 33.33 6.28
CA GLU A 20 31.96 33.67 5.48
C GLU A 20 32.75 32.44 5.05
N LEU A 21 33.09 31.56 5.99
CA LEU A 21 33.80 30.32 5.68
C LEU A 21 33.02 29.43 4.70
N ARG A 22 31.70 29.31 4.89
CA ARG A 22 30.83 28.57 3.95
C ARG A 22 30.82 29.20 2.55
N ALA A 23 30.85 30.53 2.45
CA ALA A 23 30.92 31.23 1.18
C ALA A 23 32.25 30.95 0.46
N VAL A 24 33.38 31.02 1.18
CA VAL A 24 34.71 30.70 0.64
C VAL A 24 34.77 29.25 0.15
N ILE A 25 34.34 28.30 0.97
CA ILE A 25 34.33 26.87 0.60
C ILE A 25 33.46 26.65 -0.65
N LYS A 26 32.26 27.22 -0.68
CA LYS A 26 31.35 27.09 -1.83
C LYS A 26 31.97 27.67 -3.11
N ALA A 27 32.62 28.84 -3.04
CA ALA A 27 33.30 29.45 -4.17
C ALA A 27 34.47 28.60 -4.69
N LEU A 28 35.25 28.00 -3.78
CA LEU A 28 36.32 27.08 -4.15
C LEU A 28 35.80 25.82 -4.85
N LEU A 29 34.78 25.17 -4.28
CA LEU A 29 34.17 23.97 -4.88
C LEU A 29 33.59 24.25 -6.27
N ALA A 30 33.02 25.44 -6.50
CA ALA A 30 32.49 25.84 -7.80
C ALA A 30 33.59 25.99 -8.86
N ARG A 31 34.81 26.39 -8.47
CA ARG A 31 35.95 26.57 -9.39
C ARG A 31 36.68 25.26 -9.72
N CYS A 32 36.50 24.23 -8.91
CA CYS A 32 37.20 22.95 -9.02
C CYS A 32 36.26 21.79 -9.39
N SER A 33 35.23 22.03 -10.22
CA SER A 33 34.11 21.09 -10.46
C SER A 33 34.54 19.69 -10.91
N ASP A 34 35.65 19.60 -11.63
CA ASP A 34 36.10 18.39 -12.31
C ASP A 34 36.91 17.49 -11.39
N ALA A 35 37.56 18.05 -10.36
CA ALA A 35 38.33 17.30 -9.36
C ALA A 35 37.50 16.91 -8.12
N LEU A 36 36.23 17.30 -8.06
CA LEU A 36 35.37 17.03 -6.91
C LEU A 36 35.17 15.53 -6.64
N PRO A 37 34.96 14.65 -7.64
CA PRO A 37 34.84 13.21 -7.40
C PRO A 37 36.09 12.62 -6.73
N GLU A 38 37.27 12.94 -7.25
CA GLU A 38 38.56 12.48 -6.73
C GLU A 38 38.83 13.07 -5.34
N PHE A 39 38.43 14.33 -5.12
CA PHE A 39 38.55 14.96 -3.80
C PHE A 39 37.63 14.32 -2.76
N PHE A 40 36.42 13.91 -3.15
CA PHE A 40 35.52 13.16 -2.28
C PHE A 40 36.15 11.81 -1.89
N ASP A 41 36.61 11.04 -2.88
CA ASP A 41 37.29 9.75 -2.67
C ASP A 41 38.52 9.93 -1.75
N HIS A 42 39.34 10.95 -2.01
CA HIS A 42 40.50 11.30 -1.18
C HIS A 42 40.10 11.57 0.28
N CYS A 43 39.04 12.33 0.52
CA CYS A 43 38.55 12.59 1.88
C CYS A 43 38.12 11.31 2.58
N VAL A 44 37.38 10.43 1.89
CA VAL A 44 36.90 9.16 2.45
C VAL A 44 38.09 8.24 2.77
N PHE A 45 38.98 8.00 1.81
CA PHE A 45 40.12 7.10 2.00
C PHE A 45 41.08 7.60 3.09
N THR A 46 41.35 8.90 3.12
CA THR A 46 42.21 9.49 4.14
C THR A 46 41.57 9.37 5.52
N MET A 47 40.27 9.66 5.65
CA MET A 47 39.56 9.42 6.91
C MET A 47 39.68 7.96 7.39
N LEU A 48 39.58 6.98 6.48
CA LEU A 48 39.71 5.57 6.86
C LEU A 48 41.14 5.18 7.23
N ARG A 49 42.15 5.79 6.61
CA ARG A 49 43.57 5.56 6.91
C ARG A 49 43.93 6.14 8.28
N GLU A 50 43.60 7.41 8.50
CA GLU A 50 43.96 8.15 9.72
C GLU A 50 43.17 7.67 10.95
N GLN A 51 42.00 7.05 10.76
CA GLN A 51 41.16 6.54 11.86
C GLN A 51 41.84 5.44 12.70
N ASP A 52 42.86 4.75 12.18
CA ASP A 52 43.62 3.75 12.94
C ASP A 52 44.78 4.37 13.77
N LEU A 53 45.15 5.64 13.52
CA LEU A 53 46.24 6.29 14.23
C LEU A 53 45.77 6.79 15.60
N GLN A 54 46.42 6.35 16.67
CA GLN A 54 46.04 6.65 18.05
C GLN A 54 46.25 8.12 18.47
N ALA A 55 46.86 8.96 17.62
CA ALA A 55 47.19 10.35 17.94
C ALA A 55 46.31 11.33 17.16
N GLY A 56 45.22 11.78 17.79
CA GLY A 56 44.77 13.19 17.79
C GLY A 56 44.47 13.96 16.50
N GLU A 57 44.72 13.44 15.29
CA GLU A 57 44.43 14.19 14.07
C GLU A 57 42.92 14.38 13.90
N CYS A 58 42.50 15.64 13.89
CA CYS A 58 41.10 16.01 13.80
C CYS A 58 40.55 15.67 12.41
N LEU A 59 39.87 14.53 12.29
CA LEU A 59 39.10 14.14 11.09
C LEU A 59 37.97 15.14 10.72
N HIS A 60 37.74 16.14 11.55
CA HIS A 60 36.74 17.19 11.37
C HIS A 60 36.89 17.92 10.04
N GLY A 61 38.12 18.21 9.58
CA GLY A 61 38.36 18.88 8.30
C GLY A 61 37.81 18.10 7.11
N TYR A 62 38.14 16.80 7.03
CA TYR A 62 37.62 15.92 5.97
C TYR A 62 36.09 15.76 6.06
N ARG A 63 35.54 15.65 7.27
CA ARG A 63 34.08 15.62 7.47
C ARG A 63 33.40 16.89 6.95
N MET A 64 33.99 18.07 7.21
CA MET A 64 33.50 19.34 6.68
C MET A 64 33.57 19.38 5.16
N CYS A 65 34.68 18.92 4.57
CA CYS A 65 34.87 18.87 3.12
C CYS A 65 33.82 17.97 2.45
N ILE A 66 33.63 16.75 2.96
CA ILE A 66 32.60 15.82 2.48
C ILE A 66 31.23 16.47 2.50
N GLN A 67 30.85 17.10 3.62
CA GLN A 67 29.54 17.72 3.74
C GLN A 67 29.34 18.91 2.81
N ALA A 68 30.32 19.80 2.74
CA ALA A 68 30.27 20.96 1.88
C ALA A 68 30.15 20.55 0.40
N LEU A 69 30.95 19.56 0.00
CA LEU A 69 30.94 19.00 -1.36
C LEU A 69 29.59 18.37 -1.68
N VAL A 70 29.09 17.49 -0.81
CA VAL A 70 27.84 16.76 -1.04
C VAL A 70 26.62 17.70 -0.97
N GLN A 71 26.69 18.79 -0.20
CA GLN A 71 25.67 19.84 -0.22
C GLN A 71 25.59 20.55 -1.57
N VAL A 72 26.72 20.76 -2.25
CA VAL A 72 26.77 21.42 -3.55
C VAL A 72 26.44 20.44 -4.68
N LYS A 73 26.93 19.21 -4.61
CA LYS A 73 26.87 18.24 -5.70
C LYS A 73 26.64 16.80 -5.17
N PRO A 74 25.43 16.47 -4.68
CA PRO A 74 25.15 15.20 -4.00
C PRO A 74 25.32 13.97 -4.89
N GLN A 75 25.21 14.13 -6.22
CA GLN A 75 25.39 13.06 -7.20
C GLN A 75 26.82 12.51 -7.26
N ILE A 76 27.84 13.21 -6.72
CA ILE A 76 29.21 12.68 -6.69
C ILE A 76 29.26 11.33 -5.97
N VAL A 77 28.48 11.19 -4.90
CA VAL A 77 28.42 9.97 -4.10
C VAL A 77 27.93 8.77 -4.92
N SER A 78 27.04 8.99 -5.89
CA SER A 78 26.45 7.90 -6.66
C SER A 78 27.26 7.48 -7.89
N LEU A 79 28.33 8.21 -8.24
CA LEU A 79 29.15 7.93 -9.44
C LEU A 79 29.87 6.58 -9.37
N LYS A 80 30.33 6.19 -8.18
CA LYS A 80 31.16 4.98 -7.95
C LYS A 80 30.64 4.11 -6.81
N LEU A 81 29.32 3.93 -6.70
CA LEU A 81 28.73 3.12 -5.61
C LEU A 81 29.27 1.68 -5.53
N PRO A 82 29.50 0.96 -6.65
CA PRO A 82 30.10 -0.38 -6.60
C PRO A 82 31.47 -0.38 -5.92
N ASP A 83 32.36 0.53 -6.30
CA ASP A 83 33.72 0.64 -5.73
C ASP A 83 33.66 0.94 -4.23
N HIS A 84 32.74 1.81 -3.81
CA HIS A 84 32.51 2.12 -2.40
C HIS A 84 31.92 0.93 -1.61
N LEU A 85 31.08 0.10 -2.24
CA LEU A 85 30.60 -1.13 -1.65
C LEU A 85 31.74 -2.14 -1.48
N GLU A 86 32.65 -2.25 -2.45
CA GLU A 86 33.86 -3.07 -2.34
C GLU A 86 34.79 -2.60 -1.23
N LEU A 87 34.99 -1.28 -1.10
CA LEU A 87 35.72 -0.68 0.02
C LEU A 87 35.06 -1.00 1.37
N LEU A 88 33.73 -0.95 1.45
CA LEU A 88 33.02 -1.33 2.67
C LEU A 88 33.23 -2.83 2.96
N ARG A 89 33.14 -3.68 1.93
CA ARG A 89 33.35 -5.12 2.03
C ARG A 89 34.74 -5.48 2.52
N SER A 90 35.78 -4.79 2.05
CA SER A 90 37.17 -5.00 2.49
C SER A 90 37.40 -4.64 3.97
N HIS A 91 36.50 -3.85 4.56
CA HIS A 91 36.55 -3.44 5.96
C HIS A 91 35.46 -4.07 6.84
N GLN A 92 34.76 -5.13 6.39
CA GLN A 92 33.64 -5.75 7.14
C GLN A 92 33.96 -6.14 8.59
N ASN A 93 35.20 -6.54 8.87
CA ASN A 93 35.66 -6.92 10.21
C ASN A 93 36.02 -5.71 11.10
N ARG A 94 35.91 -4.48 10.58
CA ARG A 94 36.18 -3.21 11.28
C ARG A 94 34.94 -2.33 11.26
N PRO A 95 33.93 -2.57 12.12
CA PRO A 95 32.64 -1.88 12.07
C PRO A 95 32.74 -0.35 12.04
N VAL A 96 33.67 0.24 12.80
CA VAL A 96 33.83 1.70 12.86
C VAL A 96 34.24 2.28 11.49
N LYS A 97 35.04 1.55 10.69
CA LYS A 97 35.39 1.98 9.32
C LYS A 97 34.19 1.86 8.37
N CYS A 98 33.44 0.76 8.45
CA CYS A 98 32.21 0.60 7.68
C CYS A 98 31.20 1.72 7.98
N LEU A 99 31.02 2.05 9.27
CA LEU A 99 30.14 3.14 9.70
C LEU A 99 30.64 4.50 9.19
N THR A 100 31.96 4.73 9.13
CA THR A 100 32.54 5.93 8.50
C THR A 100 32.21 6.01 7.01
N ILE A 101 32.31 4.90 6.26
CA ILE A 101 31.96 4.84 4.83
C ILE A 101 30.46 5.13 4.64
N MET A 102 29.60 4.38 5.35
CA MET A 102 28.15 4.56 5.31
C MET A 102 27.75 6.00 5.65
N TRP A 103 28.45 6.62 6.61
CA TRP A 103 28.24 8.01 6.97
C TRP A 103 28.64 9.02 5.90
N ALA A 104 29.81 8.84 5.28
CA ALA A 104 30.31 9.73 4.24
C ALA A 104 29.38 9.73 3.03
N LEU A 105 29.01 8.55 2.55
CA LEU A 105 28.10 8.38 1.42
C LEU A 105 26.67 8.82 1.79
N GLY A 106 26.25 8.49 3.02
CA GLY A 106 24.93 8.85 3.53
C GLY A 106 24.66 10.37 3.52
N GLN A 107 25.70 11.21 3.48
CA GLN A 107 25.51 12.66 3.44
C GLN A 107 24.63 13.12 2.27
N ALA A 108 24.63 12.40 1.14
CA ALA A 108 23.86 12.79 -0.04
C ALA A 108 22.35 12.85 0.24
N GLY A 109 21.86 11.94 1.07
CA GLY A 109 20.46 11.88 1.47
C GLY A 109 19.96 13.07 2.27
N PHE A 110 20.83 13.92 2.83
CA PHE A 110 20.39 15.14 3.51
C PHE A 110 19.88 16.20 2.53
N TYR A 111 20.38 16.19 1.30
CA TYR A 111 20.10 17.22 0.31
C TYR A 111 19.28 16.70 -0.86
N ASP A 112 19.37 15.40 -1.15
CA ASP A 112 18.69 14.78 -2.28
C ASP A 112 18.17 13.37 -1.93
N LEU A 113 16.84 13.21 -1.96
CA LEU A 113 16.18 11.93 -1.68
C LEU A 113 16.62 10.82 -2.65
N SER A 114 16.74 11.13 -3.94
CA SER A 114 17.11 10.15 -4.97
C SER A 114 18.51 9.61 -4.71
N GLN A 115 19.46 10.49 -4.41
CA GLN A 115 20.83 10.08 -4.07
C GLN A 115 20.89 9.33 -2.74
N GLY A 116 20.15 9.77 -1.72
CA GLY A 116 20.05 9.05 -0.45
C GLY A 116 19.51 7.63 -0.63
N LEU A 117 18.48 7.44 -1.48
CA LEU A 117 17.94 6.12 -1.79
C LEU A 117 18.94 5.25 -2.56
N ARG A 118 19.66 5.80 -3.54
CA ARG A 118 20.73 5.08 -4.26
C ARG A 118 21.82 4.60 -3.30
N VAL A 119 22.25 5.45 -2.38
CA VAL A 119 23.23 5.08 -1.35
C VAL A 119 22.67 4.00 -0.44
N TRP A 120 21.43 4.16 0.04
CA TRP A 120 20.84 3.18 0.94
C TRP A 120 20.70 1.81 0.27
N LEU A 121 20.19 1.76 -0.95
CA LEU A 121 20.03 0.53 -1.74
C LEU A 121 21.37 -0.08 -2.16
N GLY A 122 22.35 0.74 -2.54
CA GLY A 122 23.64 0.28 -3.05
C GLY A 122 24.68 -0.07 -1.97
N ILE A 123 24.57 0.52 -0.78
CA ILE A 123 25.58 0.40 0.28
C ILE A 123 25.01 -0.23 1.55
N MET A 124 23.85 0.24 2.02
CA MET A 124 23.34 -0.13 3.33
C MET A 124 22.47 -1.39 3.30
N LEU A 125 21.65 -1.57 2.27
CA LEU A 125 20.84 -2.77 2.07
C LEU A 125 21.70 -4.05 1.94
N PRO A 126 22.81 -4.08 1.17
CA PRO A 126 23.66 -5.27 1.07
C PRO A 126 24.29 -5.72 2.40
N VAL A 127 24.41 -4.84 3.38
CA VAL A 127 24.96 -5.14 4.71
C VAL A 127 23.91 -5.11 5.81
N LEU A 128 22.63 -5.08 5.45
CA LEU A 128 21.53 -5.01 6.41
C LEU A 128 21.48 -6.21 7.35
N GLY A 129 21.99 -7.37 6.92
CA GLY A 129 22.14 -8.56 7.76
C GLY A 129 23.35 -8.56 8.70
N MET A 130 24.22 -7.55 8.65
CA MET A 130 25.36 -7.45 9.55
C MET A 130 24.94 -6.74 10.85
N LYS A 131 24.89 -7.47 11.97
CA LYS A 131 24.44 -6.96 13.27
C LYS A 131 25.13 -5.65 13.70
N ALA A 132 26.41 -5.48 13.37
CA ALA A 132 27.16 -4.28 13.73
C ALA A 132 26.79 -3.03 12.90
N LEU A 133 26.10 -3.20 11.77
CA LEU A 133 25.78 -2.13 10.80
C LEU A 133 24.27 -1.94 10.60
N SER A 134 23.46 -2.94 10.90
CA SER A 134 22.01 -2.95 10.63
C SER A 134 21.27 -1.80 11.32
N ALA A 135 21.61 -1.48 12.57
CA ALA A 135 21.04 -0.36 13.31
C ALA A 135 21.32 0.98 12.61
N TYR A 136 22.52 1.17 12.06
CA TYR A 136 22.86 2.35 11.28
C TYR A 136 21.96 2.44 10.04
N ALA A 137 21.88 1.35 9.28
CA ALA A 137 21.16 1.29 8.02
C ALA A 137 19.66 1.62 8.18
N ILE A 138 19.00 1.06 9.20
CA ILE A 138 17.58 1.33 9.48
C ILE A 138 17.37 2.76 9.96
N THR A 139 18.18 3.24 10.90
CA THR A 139 18.09 4.62 11.43
C THR A 139 18.30 5.65 10.31
N TYR A 140 19.24 5.40 9.41
CA TYR A 140 19.47 6.25 8.25
C TYR A 140 18.24 6.30 7.35
N LEU A 141 17.62 5.15 7.05
CA LEU A 141 16.43 5.08 6.20
C LEU A 141 15.26 5.84 6.81
N GLU A 142 14.98 5.60 8.09
CA GLU A 142 13.93 6.31 8.83
C GLU A 142 14.11 7.83 8.73
N ARG A 143 15.34 8.29 8.93
CA ARG A 143 15.67 9.71 8.85
C ARG A 143 15.57 10.26 7.43
N LEU A 144 16.06 9.52 6.44
CA LEU A 144 15.97 9.90 5.02
C LEU A 144 14.51 10.12 4.63
N LEU A 145 13.64 9.18 5.00
CA LEU A 145 12.21 9.28 4.72
C LEU A 145 11.57 10.41 5.54
N THR A 146 11.92 10.59 6.80
CA THR A 146 11.37 11.67 7.65
C THR A 146 11.76 13.05 7.14
N LEU A 147 13.00 13.23 6.70
CA LEU A 147 13.51 14.50 6.16
C LEU A 147 12.84 14.87 4.83
N HIS A 148 12.58 13.87 3.98
CA HIS A 148 11.95 14.07 2.68
C HIS A 148 10.48 13.62 2.72
N ALA A 149 9.60 14.48 3.23
CA ALA A 149 8.16 14.23 3.24
C ALA A 149 7.60 13.97 1.83
N ASN A 150 8.08 14.72 0.82
CA ASN A 150 7.70 14.52 -0.57
C ASN A 150 8.54 13.40 -1.22
N LEU A 151 7.96 12.20 -1.30
CA LEU A 151 8.60 11.02 -1.86
C LEU A 151 8.73 11.01 -3.39
N THR A 152 8.04 11.91 -4.10
CA THR A 152 8.02 11.90 -5.57
C THR A 152 9.40 12.04 -6.20
N LYS A 153 10.33 12.74 -5.53
CA LYS A 153 11.73 12.89 -5.95
C LYS A 153 12.53 11.59 -5.92
N GLY A 154 12.05 10.57 -5.22
CA GLY A 154 12.66 9.24 -5.14
C GLY A 154 12.07 8.22 -6.12
N PHE A 155 11.04 8.59 -6.88
CA PHE A 155 10.38 7.66 -7.80
C PHE A 155 11.32 7.20 -8.91
N GLY A 156 11.22 5.91 -9.26
CA GLY A 156 12.06 5.28 -10.27
C GLY A 156 13.45 4.84 -9.79
N VAL A 157 13.83 5.14 -8.54
CA VAL A 157 15.11 4.70 -7.96
C VAL A 157 15.04 3.24 -7.47
N MET A 158 13.88 2.82 -6.96
CA MET A 158 13.66 1.47 -6.42
C MET A 158 12.79 0.66 -7.37
N GLY A 159 13.30 -0.45 -7.90
CA GLY A 159 12.53 -1.39 -8.70
C GLY A 159 12.16 -2.66 -7.92
N PRO A 160 11.55 -3.66 -8.60
CA PRO A 160 11.22 -4.95 -7.98
C PRO A 160 12.44 -5.63 -7.34
N LYS A 161 13.60 -5.62 -8.01
CA LYS A 161 14.82 -6.28 -7.54
C LYS A 161 15.27 -5.77 -6.17
N GLU A 162 15.19 -4.46 -5.96
CA GLU A 162 15.56 -3.81 -4.71
C GLU A 162 14.44 -3.90 -3.66
N PHE A 163 13.19 -3.85 -4.10
CA PHE A 163 12.03 -3.81 -3.22
C PHE A 163 11.74 -5.14 -2.51
N PHE A 164 11.82 -6.27 -3.20
CA PHE A 164 11.44 -7.56 -2.61
C PHE A 164 12.34 -8.05 -1.46
N PRO A 165 13.67 -7.84 -1.48
CA PRO A 165 14.50 -8.05 -0.30
C PRO A 165 14.00 -7.28 0.93
N LEU A 166 13.42 -6.09 0.76
CA LEU A 166 12.88 -5.28 1.87
C LEU A 166 11.62 -5.89 2.45
N LEU A 167 10.74 -6.41 1.61
CA LEU A 167 9.58 -7.17 2.06
C LEU A 167 10.04 -8.39 2.87
N ASP A 168 11.04 -9.12 2.37
CA ASP A 168 11.55 -10.32 3.03
C ASP A 168 12.17 -9.96 4.40
N PHE A 169 13.00 -8.90 4.49
CA PHE A 169 13.54 -8.42 5.78
C PHE A 169 12.48 -7.87 6.74
N ALA A 170 11.42 -7.24 6.21
CA ALA A 170 10.35 -6.70 7.05
C ALA A 170 9.51 -7.83 7.66
N TYR A 171 9.09 -8.82 6.87
CA TYR A 171 8.03 -9.74 7.29
C TYR A 171 8.45 -11.19 7.52
N MET A 172 9.61 -11.64 7.01
CA MET A 172 10.05 -13.02 7.25
C MET A 172 10.70 -13.16 8.63
N PRO A 173 10.29 -14.15 9.44
CA PRO A 173 10.88 -14.40 10.74
C PRO A 173 12.29 -14.98 10.60
N LYS A 174 13.08 -14.92 11.67
CA LYS A 174 14.43 -15.49 11.77
C LYS A 174 15.39 -15.00 10.67
N ASN A 175 15.16 -13.80 10.15
CA ASN A 175 16.14 -13.14 9.31
C ASN A 175 17.28 -12.57 10.17
N ALA A 176 18.25 -11.92 9.53
CA ALA A 176 19.46 -11.44 10.20
C ALA A 176 19.27 -10.18 11.07
N LEU A 177 18.09 -9.55 11.03
CA LEU A 177 17.76 -8.40 11.89
C LEU A 177 17.33 -8.85 13.28
N SER A 178 17.59 -8.01 14.27
CA SER A 178 16.92 -8.14 15.57
C SER A 178 15.44 -7.81 15.42
N GLN A 179 14.60 -8.37 16.30
CA GLN A 179 13.15 -8.13 16.29
C GLN A 179 12.81 -6.63 16.30
N SER A 180 13.50 -5.83 17.12
CA SER A 180 13.29 -4.38 17.18
C SER A 180 13.56 -3.67 15.85
N LEU A 181 14.64 -4.02 15.15
CA LEU A 181 15.00 -3.42 13.85
C LEU A 181 14.06 -3.89 12.74
N GLN A 182 13.60 -5.14 12.82
CA GLN A 182 12.59 -5.68 11.90
C GLN A 182 11.25 -4.95 12.06
N GLU A 183 10.81 -4.69 13.30
CA GLU A 183 9.60 -3.91 13.58
C GLU A 183 9.71 -2.46 13.06
N GLN A 184 10.88 -1.83 13.23
CA GLN A 184 11.14 -0.52 12.64
C GLN A 184 11.06 -0.56 11.11
N LEU A 185 11.68 -1.54 10.46
CA LEU A 185 11.60 -1.68 9.01
C LEU A 185 10.15 -1.92 8.54
N CYS A 186 9.37 -2.72 9.27
CA CYS A 186 7.94 -2.90 9.03
C CYS A 186 7.17 -1.58 9.05
N GLN A 187 7.48 -0.66 9.97
CA GLN A 187 6.85 0.67 10.03
C GLN A 187 7.23 1.57 8.86
N LEU A 188 8.46 1.43 8.33
CA LEU A 188 8.94 2.17 7.16
C LEU A 188 8.40 1.60 5.83
N TYR A 189 8.07 0.31 5.80
CA TYR A 189 7.68 -0.44 4.61
C TYR A 189 6.58 0.23 3.75
N PRO A 190 5.49 0.79 4.30
CA PRO A 190 4.47 1.46 3.49
C PRO A 190 5.02 2.61 2.65
N ARG A 191 5.99 3.37 3.17
CA ARG A 191 6.64 4.47 2.43
C ARG A 191 7.59 3.94 1.37
N LEU A 192 8.28 2.83 1.63
CA LEU A 192 9.10 2.13 0.64
C LEU A 192 8.25 1.59 -0.51
N LYS A 193 7.05 1.08 -0.23
CA LYS A 193 6.10 0.63 -1.25
C LYS A 193 5.67 1.77 -2.17
N VAL A 194 5.37 2.94 -1.62
CA VAL A 194 5.06 4.15 -2.41
C VAL A 194 6.22 4.52 -3.35
N LEU A 195 7.47 4.47 -2.84
CA LEU A 195 8.66 4.74 -3.66
C LEU A 195 8.86 3.73 -4.79
N ALA A 196 8.65 2.44 -4.50
CA ALA A 196 8.78 1.36 -5.48
C ALA A 196 7.71 1.43 -6.58
N PHE A 197 6.47 1.72 -6.19
CA PHE A 197 5.35 1.83 -7.13
C PHE A 197 5.48 3.07 -8.03
N GLY A 198 6.07 4.13 -7.49
CA GLY A 198 6.49 5.30 -8.24
C GLY A 198 5.33 6.14 -8.76
N ALA A 199 5.58 6.86 -9.86
CA ALA A 199 4.67 7.86 -10.39
C ALA A 199 3.47 7.29 -11.17
N LYS A 200 3.59 6.07 -11.71
CA LYS A 200 2.63 5.49 -12.67
C LYS A 200 2.27 4.03 -12.34
N PRO A 201 1.78 3.75 -11.11
CA PRO A 201 1.46 2.39 -10.68
C PRO A 201 0.48 1.67 -11.63
N GLU A 202 -0.41 2.40 -12.30
CA GLU A 202 -1.36 1.88 -13.29
C GLU A 202 -0.71 1.22 -14.51
N SER A 203 0.60 1.44 -14.72
CA SER A 203 1.37 0.91 -15.84
C SER A 203 2.60 0.10 -15.44
N THR A 204 2.82 -0.11 -14.14
CA THR A 204 4.04 -0.77 -13.63
C THR A 204 3.76 -1.90 -12.65
N LEU A 205 2.60 -1.93 -11.97
CA LEU A 205 2.36 -2.93 -10.92
C LEU A 205 2.31 -4.36 -11.43
N HIS A 206 1.97 -4.59 -12.70
CA HIS A 206 2.07 -5.91 -13.31
C HIS A 206 3.50 -6.48 -13.28
N THR A 207 4.55 -5.66 -13.20
CA THR A 207 5.95 -6.14 -13.07
C THR A 207 6.27 -6.62 -11.66
N TYR A 208 5.53 -6.17 -10.65
CA TYR A 208 5.67 -6.59 -9.25
C TYR A 208 4.84 -7.84 -8.95
N PHE A 209 3.70 -8.00 -9.64
CA PHE A 209 2.75 -9.09 -9.43
C PHE A 209 3.39 -10.50 -9.37
N PRO A 210 4.29 -10.91 -10.29
CA PRO A 210 4.87 -12.26 -10.27
C PRO A 210 5.64 -12.54 -8.97
N SER A 211 6.38 -11.56 -8.47
CA SER A 211 7.23 -11.70 -7.28
C SER A 211 6.45 -11.64 -5.97
N PHE A 212 5.31 -10.93 -5.95
CA PHE A 212 4.35 -11.04 -4.86
C PHE A 212 3.66 -12.42 -4.87
N LEU A 213 3.22 -12.88 -6.04
CA LEU A 213 2.49 -14.15 -6.16
C LEU A 213 3.37 -15.32 -5.75
N SER A 214 4.61 -15.39 -6.23
CA SER A 214 5.53 -16.48 -5.91
C SER A 214 5.84 -16.59 -4.42
N ARG A 215 5.80 -15.47 -3.67
CA ARG A 215 6.02 -15.42 -2.22
C ARG A 215 4.79 -15.78 -1.39
N ALA A 216 3.58 -15.69 -1.95
CA ALA A 216 2.32 -15.96 -1.25
C ALA A 216 2.09 -17.46 -1.04
N THR A 217 3.01 -18.12 -0.32
CA THR A 217 2.95 -19.55 -0.05
C THR A 217 2.05 -19.86 1.14
N PRO A 218 1.50 -21.08 1.27
CA PRO A 218 0.67 -21.46 2.42
C PRO A 218 1.38 -21.28 3.77
N ASN A 219 2.70 -21.50 3.79
CA ASN A 219 3.55 -21.47 4.98
C ASN A 219 4.09 -20.07 5.30
N CYS A 220 3.78 -19.03 4.50
CA CYS A 220 4.25 -17.69 4.83
C CYS A 220 3.59 -17.17 6.12
N PRO A 221 4.32 -16.41 6.96
CA PRO A 221 3.80 -15.84 8.19
C PRO A 221 2.57 -14.99 7.95
N ASP A 222 1.62 -14.95 8.89
CA ASP A 222 0.34 -14.28 8.69
C ASP A 222 0.46 -12.79 8.35
N ALA A 223 1.40 -12.07 8.98
CA ALA A 223 1.68 -10.67 8.66
C ALA A 223 2.16 -10.50 7.21
N MET A 224 3.06 -11.39 6.75
CA MET A 224 3.54 -11.39 5.37
C MET A 224 2.40 -11.74 4.40
N LYS A 225 1.64 -12.81 4.70
CA LYS A 225 0.51 -13.26 3.90
C LYS A 225 -0.49 -12.14 3.67
N LYS A 226 -0.82 -11.40 4.74
CA LYS A 226 -1.73 -10.26 4.68
C LYS A 226 -1.19 -9.15 3.77
N GLU A 227 0.08 -8.78 3.90
CA GLU A 227 0.67 -7.73 3.04
C GLU A 227 0.80 -8.17 1.57
N LEU A 228 1.16 -9.43 1.33
CA LEU A 228 1.23 -10.03 -0.01
C LEU A 228 -0.13 -10.00 -0.70
N LEU A 229 -1.17 -10.50 -0.04
CA LEU A 229 -2.53 -10.56 -0.59
C LEU A 229 -3.11 -9.15 -0.82
N ARG A 230 -2.82 -8.22 0.09
CA ARG A 230 -3.17 -6.80 -0.08
C ARG A 230 -2.49 -6.21 -1.32
N SER A 231 -1.18 -6.43 -1.47
CA SER A 231 -0.41 -5.90 -2.59
C SER A 231 -0.78 -6.55 -3.93
N LEU A 232 -1.07 -7.85 -3.95
CA LEU A 232 -1.61 -8.54 -5.13
C LEU A 232 -2.95 -7.95 -5.55
N THR A 233 -3.86 -7.73 -4.58
CA THR A 233 -5.16 -7.11 -4.85
C THR A 233 -5.02 -5.67 -5.35
N GLU A 234 -4.06 -4.91 -4.81
CA GLU A 234 -3.71 -3.57 -5.27
C GLU A 234 -3.22 -3.59 -6.73
N CYS A 235 -2.34 -4.53 -7.09
CA CYS A 235 -1.89 -4.74 -8.47
C CYS A 235 -3.07 -5.02 -9.42
N LEU A 236 -3.97 -5.94 -9.06
CA LEU A 236 -5.16 -6.26 -9.86
C LEU A 236 -6.15 -5.08 -9.99
N THR A 237 -6.16 -4.20 -9.00
CA THR A 237 -7.09 -3.06 -8.93
C THR A 237 -6.60 -1.87 -9.73
N VAL A 238 -5.30 -1.57 -9.62
CA VAL A 238 -4.69 -0.35 -10.16
C VAL A 238 -4.16 -0.57 -11.57
N ASP A 239 -3.56 -1.72 -11.87
CA ASP A 239 -2.97 -2.04 -13.18
C ASP A 239 -3.73 -3.19 -13.85
N GLY A 240 -4.42 -2.88 -14.95
CA GLY A 240 -5.22 -3.84 -15.71
C GLY A 240 -4.39 -4.99 -16.33
N GLN A 241 -3.10 -4.79 -16.58
CA GLN A 241 -2.22 -5.83 -17.12
C GLN A 241 -1.93 -6.93 -16.09
N SER A 242 -2.05 -6.64 -14.80
CA SER A 242 -1.82 -7.60 -13.72
C SER A 242 -2.73 -8.84 -13.84
N LEU A 243 -3.97 -8.68 -14.30
CA LEU A 243 -4.88 -9.80 -14.57
C LEU A 243 -4.37 -10.70 -15.71
N SER A 244 -3.77 -10.10 -16.74
CA SER A 244 -3.16 -10.85 -17.84
C SER A 244 -1.93 -11.63 -17.38
N VAL A 245 -1.07 -10.99 -16.58
CA VAL A 245 0.10 -11.63 -15.98
C VAL A 245 -0.34 -12.78 -15.06
N TRP A 246 -1.38 -12.58 -14.24
CA TRP A 246 -1.90 -13.65 -13.39
C TRP A 246 -2.38 -14.84 -14.21
N ARG A 247 -3.08 -14.61 -15.32
CA ARG A 247 -3.51 -15.69 -16.23
C ARG A 247 -2.35 -16.52 -16.76
N GLN A 248 -1.26 -15.88 -17.15
CA GLN A 248 -0.06 -16.57 -17.65
C GLN A 248 0.65 -17.37 -16.55
N LEU A 249 0.56 -16.94 -15.30
CA LEU A 249 1.22 -17.55 -14.15
C LEU A 249 0.37 -18.61 -13.44
N TYR A 250 -0.93 -18.66 -13.71
CA TYR A 250 -1.91 -19.42 -12.94
C TYR A 250 -1.55 -20.90 -12.79
N THR A 251 -1.25 -21.59 -13.90
CA THR A 251 -0.95 -23.03 -13.89
C THR A 251 0.35 -23.36 -13.16
N LYS A 252 1.30 -22.41 -13.09
CA LYS A 252 2.57 -22.56 -12.37
C LYS A 252 2.46 -22.22 -10.88
N HIS A 253 1.40 -21.52 -10.48
CA HIS A 253 1.22 -20.96 -9.14
C HIS A 253 -0.18 -21.25 -8.58
N LEU A 254 -0.67 -22.49 -8.73
CA LEU A 254 -2.02 -22.87 -8.28
C LEU A 254 -2.20 -22.71 -6.77
N SER A 255 -1.21 -23.12 -5.96
CA SER A 255 -1.31 -23.01 -4.50
C SER A 255 -1.35 -21.56 -4.03
N GLN A 256 -0.57 -20.67 -4.65
CA GLN A 256 -0.59 -19.24 -4.35
C GLN A 256 -1.84 -18.55 -4.91
N SER A 257 -2.30 -18.99 -6.08
CA SER A 257 -3.53 -18.49 -6.70
C SER A 257 -4.75 -18.87 -5.88
N SER A 258 -4.80 -20.05 -5.24
CA SER A 258 -5.92 -20.42 -4.36
C SER A 258 -6.03 -19.47 -3.16
N LEU A 259 -4.90 -19.06 -2.57
CA LEU A 259 -4.87 -18.08 -1.49
C LEU A 259 -5.40 -16.71 -1.95
N LEU A 260 -4.97 -16.26 -3.13
CA LEU A 260 -5.46 -15.00 -3.71
C LEU A 260 -6.95 -15.07 -4.05
N LEU A 261 -7.43 -16.16 -4.66
CA LEU A 261 -8.84 -16.37 -4.97
C LEU A 261 -9.70 -16.37 -3.69
N SER A 262 -9.25 -17.07 -2.65
CA SER A 262 -9.91 -17.08 -1.34
C SER A 262 -9.99 -15.67 -0.73
N HIS A 263 -8.89 -14.91 -0.77
CA HIS A 263 -8.87 -13.53 -0.32
C HIS A 263 -9.83 -12.63 -1.11
N LEU A 264 -9.88 -12.76 -2.44
CA LEU A 264 -10.79 -12.01 -3.30
C LEU A 264 -12.26 -12.39 -3.05
N LEU A 265 -12.55 -13.64 -2.73
CA LEU A 265 -13.90 -14.10 -2.39
C LEU A 265 -14.40 -13.48 -1.07
N GLN A 266 -13.51 -13.43 -0.06
CA GLN A 266 -13.78 -12.80 1.23
C GLN A 266 -13.97 -11.28 1.09
N SER A 267 -13.12 -10.63 0.30
CA SER A 267 -13.14 -9.17 0.06
C SER A 267 -14.05 -8.73 -1.09
N TRP A 268 -14.83 -9.64 -1.70
CA TRP A 268 -15.58 -9.36 -2.93
C TRP A 268 -16.44 -8.08 -2.89
N SER A 269 -17.10 -7.81 -1.76
CA SER A 269 -17.97 -6.64 -1.59
C SER A 269 -17.22 -5.31 -1.53
N THR A 270 -15.94 -5.31 -1.14
CA THR A 270 -15.12 -4.10 -1.06
C THR A 270 -14.37 -3.81 -2.36
N LEU A 271 -14.33 -4.75 -3.29
CA LEU A 271 -13.64 -4.58 -4.58
C LEU A 271 -14.38 -3.59 -5.49
N PRO A 272 -13.64 -2.70 -6.20
CA PRO A 272 -14.25 -1.76 -7.15
C PRO A 272 -15.05 -2.48 -8.25
N PRO A 273 -16.20 -1.93 -8.70
CA PRO A 273 -17.04 -2.58 -9.72
C PRO A 273 -16.30 -2.91 -11.02
N LYS A 274 -15.40 -2.02 -11.47
CA LYS A 274 -14.57 -2.23 -12.66
C LYS A 274 -13.69 -3.47 -12.53
N VAL A 275 -13.08 -3.67 -11.36
CA VAL A 275 -12.21 -4.81 -11.07
C VAL A 275 -13.03 -6.10 -10.99
N ARG A 276 -14.20 -6.07 -10.33
CA ARG A 276 -15.12 -7.20 -10.28
C ARG A 276 -15.53 -7.69 -11.68
N LYS A 277 -15.79 -6.76 -12.60
CA LYS A 277 -16.08 -7.07 -14.01
C LYS A 277 -14.87 -7.73 -14.70
N ASN A 278 -13.69 -7.14 -14.58
CA ASN A 278 -12.48 -7.68 -15.22
C ASN A 278 -12.05 -9.04 -14.63
N LEU A 279 -12.33 -9.26 -13.33
CA LEU A 279 -12.11 -10.55 -12.68
C LEU A 279 -13.04 -11.63 -13.24
N GLN A 280 -14.26 -11.31 -13.66
CA GLN A 280 -15.19 -12.30 -14.19
C GLN A 280 -14.61 -13.06 -15.39
N ASP A 281 -14.01 -12.33 -16.34
CA ASP A 281 -13.36 -12.93 -17.52
C ASP A 281 -12.15 -13.80 -17.11
N THR A 282 -11.41 -13.35 -16.10
CA THR A 282 -10.25 -14.08 -15.56
C THR A 282 -10.67 -15.37 -14.85
N ILE A 283 -11.72 -15.32 -14.02
CA ILE A 283 -12.27 -16.49 -13.33
C ILE A 283 -12.84 -17.50 -14.34
N GLN A 284 -13.54 -17.03 -15.38
CA GLN A 284 -14.03 -17.92 -16.42
C GLN A 284 -12.88 -18.62 -17.16
N SER A 285 -11.79 -17.90 -17.44
CA SER A 285 -10.57 -18.50 -17.99
C SER A 285 -9.98 -19.57 -17.06
N PHE A 286 -9.90 -19.30 -15.76
CA PHE A 286 -9.39 -20.26 -14.78
C PHE A 286 -10.24 -21.50 -14.66
N ARG A 287 -11.57 -21.39 -14.79
CA ARG A 287 -12.45 -22.55 -14.77
C ARG A 287 -12.19 -23.49 -15.93
N VAL A 288 -12.12 -22.96 -17.16
CA VAL A 288 -11.79 -23.77 -18.35
C VAL A 288 -10.44 -24.47 -18.16
N THR A 289 -9.42 -23.73 -17.71
CA THR A 289 -8.11 -24.32 -17.41
C THR A 289 -8.17 -25.37 -16.30
N ASN A 290 -8.98 -25.17 -15.25
CA ASN A 290 -9.12 -26.14 -14.17
C ASN A 290 -9.82 -27.41 -14.66
N ASP A 291 -10.86 -27.31 -15.47
CA ASP A 291 -11.59 -28.46 -16.02
C ASP A 291 -10.65 -29.31 -16.91
N GLU A 292 -9.86 -28.65 -17.77
CA GLU A 292 -8.81 -29.28 -18.56
C GLU A 292 -7.76 -29.97 -17.66
N LEU A 293 -7.25 -29.26 -16.65
CA LEU A 293 -6.26 -29.82 -15.73
C LEU A 293 -6.82 -31.01 -14.94
N GLN A 294 -8.04 -30.94 -14.41
CA GLN A 294 -8.67 -32.04 -13.67
C GLN A 294 -8.83 -33.29 -14.52
N SER A 295 -9.11 -33.14 -15.83
CA SER A 295 -9.20 -34.26 -16.76
C SER A 295 -7.85 -34.97 -16.98
N SER A 296 -6.73 -34.25 -16.83
CA SER A 296 -5.38 -34.75 -17.07
C SER A 296 -4.65 -35.19 -15.80
N THR A 297 -4.80 -34.47 -14.69
CA THR A 297 -4.14 -34.72 -13.41
C THR A 297 -4.95 -34.06 -12.29
N ASN A 298 -5.47 -34.86 -11.36
CA ASN A 298 -6.27 -34.34 -10.26
C ASN A 298 -5.40 -34.13 -9.01
N THR A 299 -5.07 -32.86 -8.71
CA THR A 299 -4.35 -32.49 -7.47
C THR A 299 -5.25 -31.65 -6.58
N GLN A 300 -4.97 -31.68 -5.26
CA GLN A 300 -5.73 -30.91 -4.28
C GLN A 300 -5.78 -29.41 -4.63
N HIS A 301 -4.67 -28.83 -5.09
CA HIS A 301 -4.61 -27.41 -5.46
C HIS A 301 -5.51 -27.04 -6.63
N ILE A 302 -5.69 -27.94 -7.60
CA ILE A 302 -6.62 -27.73 -8.72
C ILE A 302 -8.07 -27.77 -8.21
N SER A 303 -8.40 -28.75 -7.35
CA SER A 303 -9.71 -28.86 -6.72
C SER A 303 -10.06 -27.61 -5.89
N ASP A 304 -9.12 -27.15 -5.07
CA ASP A 304 -9.27 -25.93 -4.26
C ASP A 304 -9.57 -24.71 -5.16
N CYS A 305 -8.76 -24.50 -6.20
CA CYS A 305 -8.97 -23.39 -7.12
C CYS A 305 -10.30 -23.49 -7.87
N SER A 306 -10.70 -24.70 -8.30
CA SER A 306 -11.98 -24.93 -8.98
C SER A 306 -13.15 -24.56 -8.08
N SER A 307 -13.15 -25.03 -6.82
CA SER A 307 -14.19 -24.71 -5.83
C SER A 307 -14.30 -23.20 -5.54
N LEU A 308 -13.15 -22.51 -5.46
CA LEU A 308 -13.09 -21.06 -5.24
C LEU A 308 -13.59 -20.28 -6.45
N CYS A 309 -13.25 -20.72 -7.67
CA CYS A 309 -13.75 -20.11 -8.90
C CYS A 309 -15.27 -20.25 -9.01
N HIS A 310 -15.82 -21.43 -8.68
CA HIS A 310 -17.27 -21.64 -8.61
C HIS A 310 -17.95 -20.72 -7.61
N SER A 311 -17.40 -20.60 -6.40
CA SER A 311 -17.93 -19.72 -5.35
C SER A 311 -17.90 -18.24 -5.76
N LEU A 312 -16.82 -17.80 -6.40
CA LEU A 312 -16.68 -16.45 -6.93
C LEU A 312 -17.71 -16.17 -8.04
N GLN A 313 -17.92 -17.13 -8.94
CA GLN A 313 -18.90 -16.99 -10.01
C GLN A 313 -20.33 -16.88 -9.46
N GLN A 314 -20.69 -17.67 -8.45
CA GLN A 314 -21.98 -17.54 -7.76
C GLN A 314 -22.14 -16.15 -7.15
N LYS A 315 -21.09 -15.61 -6.50
CA LYS A 315 -21.10 -14.22 -6.01
C LYS A 315 -21.22 -13.16 -7.11
N MET A 316 -20.67 -13.40 -8.29
CA MET A 316 -20.81 -12.51 -9.45
C MET A 316 -22.23 -12.54 -10.02
N GLN A 317 -22.85 -13.72 -10.08
CA GLN A 317 -24.21 -13.94 -10.59
C GLN A 317 -25.29 -13.52 -9.59
N GLY A 318 -24.95 -13.48 -8.30
CA GLY A 318 -25.77 -12.89 -7.24
C GLY A 318 -25.93 -11.38 -7.36
N ARG A 319 -26.49 -10.89 -8.47
CA ARG A 319 -27.28 -9.65 -8.45
C ARG A 319 -28.39 -9.93 -7.45
N GLY A 320 -28.41 -9.21 -6.34
CA GLY A 320 -29.44 -9.37 -5.31
C GLY A 320 -30.80 -9.56 -5.95
N TYR A 321 -31.52 -10.60 -5.54
CA TYR A 321 -32.86 -10.90 -6.05
C TYR A 321 -33.65 -9.58 -6.07
N PRO A 322 -34.27 -9.19 -7.19
CA PRO A 322 -34.86 -7.87 -7.33
C PRO A 322 -36.18 -7.84 -6.58
N TRP A 323 -36.12 -7.94 -5.26
CA TRP A 323 -37.25 -7.93 -4.34
C TRP A 323 -38.17 -6.75 -4.62
N TRP A 324 -37.60 -5.60 -5.00
CA TRP A 324 -38.39 -4.46 -5.44
C TRP A 324 -39.22 -4.73 -6.71
N ARG A 325 -38.68 -5.42 -7.72
CA ARG A 325 -39.45 -5.78 -8.93
C ARG A 325 -40.52 -6.81 -8.61
N VAL A 326 -40.24 -7.78 -7.73
CA VAL A 326 -41.22 -8.77 -7.30
C VAL A 326 -42.32 -8.15 -6.46
N LEU A 327 -41.97 -7.22 -5.56
CA LEU A 327 -42.91 -6.42 -4.78
C LEU A 327 -43.81 -5.58 -5.70
N MET A 328 -43.23 -4.89 -6.70
CA MET A 328 -44.01 -4.12 -7.68
C MET A 328 -44.95 -5.01 -8.49
N MET A 329 -44.48 -6.16 -8.99
CA MET A 329 -45.33 -7.10 -9.72
C MET A 329 -46.45 -7.68 -8.85
N SER A 330 -46.17 -7.99 -7.59
CA SER A 330 -47.17 -8.43 -6.61
C SER A 330 -48.22 -7.35 -6.37
N LEU A 331 -47.82 -6.08 -6.18
CA LEU A 331 -48.74 -4.97 -6.00
C LEU A 331 -49.64 -4.74 -7.23
N VAL A 332 -49.07 -4.82 -8.43
CA VAL A 332 -49.85 -4.72 -9.68
C VAL A 332 -50.85 -5.87 -9.79
N PHE A 333 -50.47 -7.08 -9.40
CA PHE A 333 -51.36 -8.24 -9.43
C PHE A 333 -52.50 -8.13 -8.41
N VAL A 334 -52.19 -7.68 -7.18
CA VAL A 334 -53.20 -7.41 -6.14
C VAL A 334 -54.14 -6.29 -6.59
N ALA A 335 -53.62 -5.18 -7.10
CA ALA A 335 -54.44 -4.07 -7.60
C ALA A 335 -55.32 -4.50 -8.78
N GLY A 336 -54.79 -5.30 -9.71
CA GLY A 336 -55.53 -5.86 -10.83
C GLY A 336 -56.63 -6.82 -10.37
N PHE A 337 -56.36 -7.66 -9.37
CA PHE A 337 -57.35 -8.56 -8.76
C PHE A 337 -58.49 -7.76 -8.10
N ILE A 338 -58.15 -6.74 -7.31
CA ILE A 338 -59.15 -5.86 -6.67
C ILE A 338 -60.00 -5.15 -7.73
N ALA A 339 -59.37 -4.58 -8.75
CA ALA A 339 -60.09 -3.88 -9.82
C ALA A 339 -61.02 -4.82 -10.62
N HIS A 340 -60.59 -6.06 -10.84
CA HIS A 340 -61.41 -7.08 -11.52
C HIS A 340 -62.59 -7.53 -10.65
N ASP A 341 -62.37 -7.79 -9.36
CA ASP A 341 -63.40 -8.20 -8.39
C ASP A 341 -64.46 -7.10 -8.19
N VAL A 342 -64.05 -5.84 -8.08
CA VAL A 342 -64.99 -4.71 -8.00
C VAL A 342 -65.78 -4.53 -9.30
N ARG A 343 -65.15 -4.76 -10.45
CA ARG A 343 -65.81 -4.63 -11.76
C ARG A 343 -66.79 -5.78 -12.03
N SER A 344 -66.51 -6.99 -11.56
CA SER A 344 -67.39 -8.15 -11.74
C SER A 344 -68.58 -8.12 -10.78
N GLN A 345 -68.40 -7.61 -9.56
CA GLN A 345 -69.44 -7.51 -8.52
C GLN A 345 -70.25 -6.21 -8.59
N GLY A 346 -69.80 -5.22 -9.37
CA GLY A 346 -70.53 -3.97 -9.63
C GLY A 346 -70.46 -2.91 -8.52
N SER A 347 -69.97 -3.26 -7.32
CA SER A 347 -69.79 -2.37 -6.17
C SER A 347 -68.64 -2.86 -5.29
N PHE A 348 -67.91 -1.93 -4.65
CA PHE A 348 -66.85 -2.27 -3.69
C PHE A 348 -67.41 -2.90 -2.42
N ALA A 349 -68.63 -2.54 -2.01
CA ALA A 349 -69.25 -3.05 -0.78
C ALA A 349 -69.63 -4.54 -0.86
N ASP A 350 -69.91 -5.04 -2.07
CA ASP A 350 -70.34 -6.42 -2.31
C ASP A 350 -69.19 -7.32 -2.79
N SER A 351 -67.99 -6.76 -2.89
CA SER A 351 -66.81 -7.44 -3.42
C SER A 351 -66.20 -8.40 -2.39
N THR A 352 -65.67 -9.53 -2.86
CA THR A 352 -65.00 -10.51 -1.98
C THR A 352 -63.79 -9.91 -1.28
N THR A 353 -63.10 -8.97 -1.94
CA THR A 353 -62.01 -8.16 -1.37
C THR A 353 -62.44 -7.39 -0.12
N ALA A 354 -63.60 -6.72 -0.14
CA ALA A 354 -64.11 -5.95 0.99
C ALA A 354 -64.43 -6.86 2.20
N LEU A 355 -65.01 -8.03 1.94
CA LEU A 355 -65.32 -9.02 2.96
C LEU A 355 -64.06 -9.59 3.64
N TYR A 356 -62.98 -9.83 2.88
CA TYR A 356 -61.69 -10.25 3.45
C TYR A 356 -60.97 -9.12 4.21
N LEU A 357 -61.06 -7.87 3.74
CA LEU A 357 -60.50 -6.68 4.40
C LEU A 357 -61.19 -6.42 5.76
N GLU A 358 -62.49 -6.63 5.84
CA GLU A 358 -63.27 -6.50 7.08
C GLU A 358 -62.94 -7.62 8.07
N ARG A 359 -62.86 -8.87 7.57
CA ARG A 359 -62.56 -10.05 8.40
C ARG A 359 -61.12 -10.11 8.91
N SER A 360 -60.18 -9.44 8.23
CA SER A 360 -58.78 -9.31 8.64
C SER A 360 -58.53 -8.12 9.57
N GLY A 361 -59.53 -7.27 9.82
CA GLY A 361 -59.40 -6.09 10.69
C GLY A 361 -58.56 -4.95 10.10
N VAL A 362 -58.09 -5.09 8.85
CA VAL A 362 -57.25 -4.09 8.16
C VAL A 362 -58.03 -2.80 7.92
N THR A 363 -59.35 -2.87 7.73
CA THR A 363 -60.23 -1.71 7.59
C THR A 363 -60.18 -0.79 8.81
N ALA A 364 -60.29 -1.35 10.02
CA ALA A 364 -60.24 -0.60 11.28
C ALA A 364 -58.87 0.07 11.50
N VAL A 365 -57.78 -0.63 11.19
CA VAL A 365 -56.41 -0.10 11.28
C VAL A 365 -56.19 1.00 10.22
N SER A 366 -56.70 0.82 9.01
CA SER A 366 -56.60 1.82 7.93
C SER A 366 -57.38 3.11 8.25
N GLN A 367 -58.57 2.98 8.85
CA GLN A 367 -59.36 4.13 9.30
C GLN A 367 -58.68 4.86 10.46
N GLN A 368 -58.05 4.13 11.39
CA GLN A 368 -57.29 4.71 12.49
C GLN A 368 -55.99 5.38 12.02
N ALA A 369 -55.34 4.84 10.98
CA ALA A 369 -54.18 5.47 10.35
C ALA A 369 -54.59 6.71 9.55
N TRP A 370 -55.69 6.65 8.80
CA TRP A 370 -56.23 7.77 8.04
C TRP A 370 -56.70 8.92 8.93
N SER A 371 -57.30 8.63 10.09
CA SER A 371 -57.67 9.66 11.07
C SER A 371 -56.45 10.33 11.69
N LYS A 372 -55.36 9.59 11.95
CA LYS A 372 -54.08 10.18 12.41
C LYS A 372 -53.39 11.02 11.33
N VAL A 373 -53.36 10.56 10.08
CA VAL A 373 -52.73 11.29 8.96
C VAL A 373 -53.52 12.55 8.62
N SER A 374 -54.85 12.49 8.59
CA SER A 374 -55.70 13.66 8.38
C SER A 374 -55.60 14.66 9.52
N HIS A 375 -55.46 14.20 10.77
CA HIS A 375 -55.20 15.08 11.92
C HIS A 375 -53.82 15.76 11.84
N CYS A 376 -52.76 15.04 11.47
CA CYS A 376 -51.43 15.63 11.23
C CYS A 376 -51.41 16.58 10.04
N GLY A 377 -52.14 16.27 8.95
CA GLY A 377 -52.29 17.15 7.80
C GLY A 377 -53.03 18.44 8.13
N GLN A 378 -54.09 18.36 8.95
CA GLN A 378 -54.82 19.54 9.44
C GLN A 378 -53.99 20.37 10.44
N GLN A 379 -53.15 19.74 11.28
CA GLN A 379 -52.20 20.44 12.14
C GLN A 379 -51.08 21.11 11.33
N GLY A 380 -50.54 20.46 10.29
CA GLY A 380 -49.54 21.06 9.39
C GLY A 380 -50.08 22.27 8.60
N VAL A 381 -51.34 22.22 8.18
CA VAL A 381 -52.01 23.36 7.50
C VAL A 381 -52.35 24.48 8.48
N ARG A 382 -52.64 24.18 9.76
CA ARG A 382 -52.83 25.20 10.82
C ARG A 382 -51.52 25.86 11.27
N SER A 383 -50.42 25.10 11.32
CA SER A 383 -49.09 25.61 11.68
C SER A 383 -48.39 26.36 10.54
N GLY A 384 -48.87 26.26 9.29
CA GLY A 384 -48.37 27.07 8.17
C GLY A 384 -48.86 28.53 8.16
N ASN A 385 -49.84 28.88 9.01
CA ASN A 385 -50.38 30.25 9.13
C ASN A 385 -49.93 30.99 10.41
N ALA A 386 -49.04 30.40 11.20
CA ALA A 386 -48.38 31.05 12.33
C ALA A 386 -46.86 31.02 12.11
N SER A 387 -46.33 32.21 11.84
CA SER A 387 -44.93 32.55 11.62
C SER A 387 -43.92 31.86 12.56
N ASP A 388 -42.81 31.41 11.94
CA ASP A 388 -41.42 31.39 12.43
C ASP A 388 -41.11 30.64 13.75
N VAL A 389 -39.86 30.16 13.87
CA VAL A 389 -39.24 29.49 15.05
C VAL A 389 -39.30 27.95 15.12
N ARG A 390 -38.17 27.37 14.67
CA ARG A 390 -37.41 26.25 15.26
C ARG A 390 -37.96 24.80 15.13
N TRP A 391 -37.58 24.16 14.03
CA TRP A 391 -37.57 22.71 13.87
C TRP A 391 -36.40 22.08 14.63
N THR A 392 -36.66 21.48 15.79
CA THR A 392 -35.81 20.42 16.33
C THR A 392 -36.63 19.47 17.19
N SER A 393 -36.36 18.18 17.00
CA SER A 393 -36.81 17.04 17.81
C SER A 393 -38.23 16.54 17.57
N CYS A 394 -38.35 15.44 16.81
CA CYS A 394 -38.83 14.16 17.32
C CYS A 394 -38.99 13.13 16.17
N CYS A 395 -37.91 12.43 15.84
CA CYS A 395 -37.99 11.07 15.29
C CYS A 395 -36.94 10.23 15.98
N SER A 396 -37.28 9.82 17.20
CA SER A 396 -36.70 8.68 17.88
C SER A 396 -37.80 7.64 18.05
N VAL A 397 -37.44 6.41 17.71
CA VAL A 397 -37.93 5.11 18.20
C VAL A 397 -38.52 4.18 17.12
N THR A 398 -37.79 3.06 17.00
CA THR A 398 -38.03 1.72 16.43
C THR A 398 -38.09 1.53 14.93
#